data_AF-A0A537EIX9-F1
#
_entry.id   AF-A0A537EIX9-F1
#
_cell.length_a   1.000
_cell.length_b   1.000
_cell.length_c   1.000
_cell.angle_alpha   90.00
_cell.angle_beta   90.00
_cell.angle_gamma   90.00
#
_symmetry.space_group_name_H-M   'P 1'
#
loop_
_entity.id
_entity.type
_entity.pdbx_description
1 polymer ?
#
loop_
_entity_poly.entity_id
_entity_poly.type
_entity_poly.pdbx_seq_one_letter_code
_entity_poly.pdbx_strand_id
1 'polypeptide(L)'
;MRAFGNILGILLTPVFTAGVVIGAKALDEGRKLEIAHLFAGFTNRFGALIAVGAIYLALLLAIVVVSARVTGVSVSVMLGASPDLASATIGEIISILLAWLIVLGLMVPVFMAVWFAPPLAVFNELGAFDALKASFLGCLKNIVPFLIYGLILLGFAVLASIPLCLGWLVLAPVIGASIYTSYRDIYFT
;
A
#
# COMPACT_ATOMS: atom_id res chain seq x y z
N MET A 1 8.89 19.88 -8.98
CA MET A 1 9.39 18.57 -9.48
C MET A 1 9.18 17.42 -8.50
N ARG A 2 9.51 17.56 -7.19
CA ARG A 2 9.35 16.49 -6.19
C ARG A 2 7.91 15.98 -5.99
N ALA A 3 6.92 16.88 -5.90
CA ALA A 3 5.52 16.49 -5.70
C ALA A 3 4.93 15.65 -6.86
N PHE A 4 5.29 15.99 -8.09
CA PHE A 4 4.86 15.23 -9.27
C PHE A 4 5.40 13.80 -9.26
N GLY A 5 6.67 13.62 -8.89
CA GLY A 5 7.26 12.28 -8.75
C GLY A 5 6.55 11.42 -7.69
N ASN A 6 6.19 12.01 -6.55
CA ASN A 6 5.48 11.28 -5.49
C ASN A 6 4.07 10.85 -5.93
N ILE A 7 3.32 11.76 -6.56
CA ILE A 7 1.98 11.47 -7.08
C ILE A 7 2.07 10.35 -8.12
N LEU A 8 3.00 10.47 -9.07
CA LEU A 8 3.19 9.46 -10.10
C LEU A 8 3.58 8.10 -9.49
N GLY A 9 4.45 8.09 -8.48
CA GLY A 9 4.80 6.89 -7.74
C GLY A 9 3.59 6.19 -7.12
N ILE A 10 2.71 6.94 -6.46
CA ILE A 10 1.47 6.42 -5.85
C ILE A 10 0.53 5.84 -6.92
N LEU A 11 0.35 6.56 -8.04
CA LEU A 11 -0.52 6.13 -9.12
C LEU A 11 -0.01 4.87 -9.83
N LEU A 12 1.32 4.74 -9.98
CA LEU A 12 1.94 3.62 -10.67
C LEU A 12 2.21 2.41 -9.77
N THR A 13 2.16 2.56 -8.45
CA THR A 13 2.41 1.45 -7.52
C THR A 13 1.50 0.24 -7.83
N PRO A 14 0.16 0.38 -7.98
CA PRO A 14 -0.71 -0.74 -8.33
C PRO A 14 -0.36 -1.37 -9.68
N VAL A 15 0.13 -0.57 -10.63
CA VAL A 15 0.52 -1.01 -11.97
C VAL A 15 1.76 -1.92 -11.89
N PHE A 16 2.77 -1.52 -11.11
CA PHE A 16 3.95 -2.36 -10.89
C PHE A 16 3.65 -3.57 -10.01
N THR A 17 2.83 -3.42 -8.97
CA THR A 17 2.37 -4.56 -8.15
C THR A 17 1.66 -5.60 -9.01
N ALA A 18 0.78 -5.17 -9.92
CA ALA A 18 0.15 -6.04 -10.92
C ALA A 18 1.18 -6.78 -11.78
N GLY A 19 2.21 -6.09 -12.28
CA GLY A 19 3.28 -6.72 -13.04
C GLY A 19 4.03 -7.81 -12.25
N VAL A 20 4.35 -7.54 -10.99
CA VAL A 20 5.01 -8.50 -10.11
C VAL A 20 4.14 -9.74 -9.85
N VAL A 21 2.85 -9.57 -9.57
CA VAL A 21 1.95 -10.73 -9.34
C VAL A 21 1.66 -11.52 -10.62
N ILE A 22 1.66 -10.88 -11.81
CA ILE A 22 1.61 -11.57 -13.10
C ILE A 22 2.87 -12.43 -13.30
N GLY A 23 4.04 -11.92 -12.94
CA GLY A 23 5.29 -12.68 -12.96
C GLY A 23 5.27 -13.86 -12.00
N ALA A 24 4.73 -13.68 -10.79
CA ALA A 24 4.55 -14.76 -9.82
C ALA A 24 3.60 -15.86 -10.35
N LYS A 25 2.49 -15.47 -10.99
CA LYS A 25 1.58 -16.40 -11.68
C LYS A 25 2.27 -17.18 -12.80
N ALA A 26 3.12 -16.51 -13.59
CA ALA A 26 3.86 -17.19 -14.65
C ALA A 26 4.78 -18.30 -14.10
N LEU A 27 5.49 -18.03 -13.01
CA LEU A 27 6.34 -19.03 -12.35
C LEU A 27 5.53 -20.20 -11.78
N ASP A 28 4.40 -19.91 -11.14
CA ASP A 28 3.48 -20.91 -10.58
C ASP A 28 2.89 -21.84 -11.66
N GLU A 29 2.67 -21.31 -12.87
CA GLU A 29 2.22 -22.07 -14.04
C GLU A 29 3.38 -22.71 -14.83
N GLY A 30 4.59 -22.77 -14.27
CA GLY A 30 5.75 -23.41 -14.89
C GLY A 30 6.38 -22.65 -16.06
N ARG A 31 5.99 -21.39 -16.28
CA ARG A 31 6.60 -20.51 -17.28
C ARG A 31 7.82 -19.77 -16.71
N LYS A 32 8.61 -19.16 -17.60
CA LYS A 32 9.79 -18.38 -17.23
C LYS A 32 9.40 -16.99 -16.74
N LEU A 33 10.13 -16.49 -15.75
CA LEU A 33 10.05 -15.08 -15.35
C LEU A 33 10.82 -14.22 -16.34
N GLU A 34 10.10 -13.33 -17.01
CA GLU A 34 10.66 -12.31 -17.91
C GLU A 34 10.53 -10.90 -17.32
N ILE A 35 11.46 -10.01 -17.65
CA ILE A 35 11.42 -8.59 -17.26
C ILE A 35 10.14 -7.90 -17.76
N ALA A 36 9.61 -8.35 -18.90
CA ALA A 36 8.36 -7.86 -19.47
C ALA A 36 7.18 -7.96 -18.49
N HIS A 37 7.18 -8.94 -17.58
CA HIS A 37 6.12 -9.08 -16.58
C HIS A 37 6.05 -7.87 -15.64
N LEU A 38 7.17 -7.24 -15.29
CA LEU A 38 7.16 -6.05 -14.42
C LEU A 38 6.35 -4.88 -15.00
N PHE A 39 6.23 -4.83 -16.33
CA PHE A 39 5.46 -3.82 -17.05
C PHE A 39 4.10 -4.33 -17.52
N ALA A 40 3.73 -5.58 -17.22
CA ALA A 40 2.49 -6.17 -17.68
C ALA A 40 1.24 -5.46 -17.14
N GLY A 41 1.33 -4.73 -16.01
CA GLY A 41 0.23 -3.89 -15.52
C GLY A 41 -0.13 -2.71 -16.45
N PHE A 42 0.77 -2.29 -17.32
CA PHE A 42 0.48 -1.24 -18.31
C PHE A 42 -0.37 -1.74 -19.48
N THR A 43 -0.34 -3.05 -19.74
CA THR A 43 -1.11 -3.68 -20.82
C THR A 43 -2.33 -4.44 -20.31
N ASN A 44 -2.32 -4.87 -19.04
CA ASN A 44 -3.40 -5.61 -18.41
C ASN A 44 -4.16 -4.74 -17.42
N ARG A 45 -5.39 -4.36 -17.78
CA ARG A 45 -6.32 -3.64 -16.89
C ARG A 45 -5.76 -2.30 -16.36
N PHE A 46 -4.91 -1.63 -17.13
CA PHE A 46 -4.26 -0.38 -16.75
C PHE A 46 -5.23 0.69 -16.23
N GLY A 47 -6.39 0.87 -16.88
CA GLY A 47 -7.40 1.82 -16.44
C GLY A 47 -7.93 1.53 -15.03
N ALA A 48 -8.16 0.25 -14.70
CA ALA A 48 -8.57 -0.14 -13.36
C ALA A 48 -7.43 0.06 -12.34
N LEU A 49 -6.19 -0.27 -12.69
CA LEU A 49 -5.02 -0.14 -11.81
C LEU A 49 -4.68 1.33 -11.50
N ILE A 50 -4.75 2.21 -12.50
CA ILE A 50 -4.59 3.66 -12.29
C ILE A 50 -5.73 4.22 -11.46
N ALA A 51 -6.97 3.76 -11.68
CA ALA A 51 -8.09 4.16 -10.84
C ALA A 51 -7.92 3.68 -9.38
N VAL A 52 -7.40 2.48 -9.13
CA VAL A 52 -7.01 2.02 -7.78
C VAL A 52 -5.98 2.96 -7.18
N GLY A 53 -4.93 3.34 -7.94
CA GLY A 53 -3.91 4.29 -7.49
C GLY A 53 -4.48 5.68 -7.18
N ALA A 54 -5.41 6.16 -8.00
CA ALA A 54 -6.08 7.45 -7.81
C ALA A 54 -6.98 7.45 -6.57
N ILE A 55 -7.74 6.37 -6.35
CA ILE A 55 -8.55 6.22 -5.13
C ILE A 55 -7.64 6.11 -3.90
N TYR A 56 -6.53 5.38 -3.99
CA TYR A 56 -5.55 5.30 -2.91
C TYR A 56 -4.98 6.69 -2.57
N LEU A 57 -4.59 7.48 -3.57
CA LEU A 57 -4.14 8.86 -3.36
C LEU A 57 -5.23 9.72 -2.70
N ALA A 58 -6.49 9.61 -3.16
CA ALA A 58 -7.60 10.34 -2.57
C ALA A 58 -7.83 9.96 -1.10
N LEU A 59 -7.70 8.67 -0.76
CA LEU A 59 -7.80 8.19 0.63
C LEU A 59 -6.66 8.72 1.50
N LEU A 60 -5.42 8.75 1.01
CA LEU A 60 -4.29 9.34 1.73
C LEU A 60 -4.52 10.82 2.04
N LEU A 61 -4.99 11.58 1.05
CA LEU A 61 -5.32 13.01 1.23
C LEU A 61 -6.48 13.20 2.20
N ALA A 62 -7.52 12.35 2.13
CA ALA A 62 -8.65 12.38 3.05
C ALA A 62 -8.20 12.13 4.50
N ILE A 63 -7.30 11.16 4.73
CA ILE A 63 -6.74 10.88 6.06
C ILE A 63 -6.01 12.09 6.62
N VAL A 64 -5.16 12.74 5.81
CA VAL A 64 -4.44 13.96 6.20
C VAL A 64 -5.41 15.07 6.61
N VAL A 65 -6.44 15.31 5.80
CA VAL A 65 -7.44 16.34 6.08
C VAL A 65 -8.23 16.02 7.35
N VAL A 66 -8.72 14.79 7.49
CA VAL A 66 -9.49 14.36 8.67
C VAL A 66 -8.64 14.50 9.94
N SER A 67 -7.41 14.00 9.92
CA SER A 67 -6.51 14.08 11.09
C SER A 67 -6.20 15.52 11.47
N ALA A 68 -5.88 16.38 10.51
CA ALA A 68 -5.63 17.81 10.75
C ALA A 68 -6.86 18.52 11.33
N ARG A 69 -8.06 18.23 10.82
CA ARG A 69 -9.29 18.88 11.27
C ARG A 69 -9.74 18.44 12.65
N VAL A 70 -9.49 17.19 13.03
CA VAL A 70 -9.83 16.64 14.35
C VAL A 70 -8.89 17.14 15.44
N THR A 71 -7.60 17.28 15.13
CA THR A 71 -6.56 17.60 16.11
C THR A 71 -6.13 19.06 16.13
N GLY A 72 -6.47 19.84 15.09
CA GLY A 72 -6.01 21.21 14.91
C GLY A 72 -4.56 21.31 14.40
N VAL A 73 -3.88 20.18 14.17
CA VAL A 73 -2.53 20.15 13.60
C VAL A 73 -2.58 20.62 12.14
N SER A 74 -1.60 21.42 11.72
CA SER A 74 -1.55 21.95 10.37
C SER A 74 -1.30 20.85 9.33
N VAL A 75 -1.88 21.01 8.13
CA VAL A 75 -1.69 20.07 7.01
C VAL A 75 -0.21 19.97 6.61
N SER A 76 0.56 21.05 6.76
CA SER A 76 2.00 21.02 6.45
C SER A 76 2.77 20.07 7.36
N VAL A 77 2.48 20.05 8.66
CA VAL A 77 3.07 19.10 9.62
C VAL A 77 2.66 17.68 9.27
N MET A 78 1.38 17.46 8.93
CA MET A 78 0.88 16.14 8.50
C MET A 78 1.53 15.64 7.20
N LEU A 79 1.96 16.54 6.32
CA LEU A 79 2.68 16.22 5.09
C LEU A 79 4.20 16.11 5.27
N GLY A 80 4.69 16.15 6.52
CA GLY A 80 6.10 15.91 6.87
C GLY A 80 6.93 17.17 7.10
N ALA A 81 6.33 18.35 7.24
CA ALA A 81 7.04 19.49 7.79
C ALA A 81 7.42 19.20 9.26
N SER A 82 8.66 19.50 9.63
CA SER A 82 9.11 19.35 11.01
C SER A 82 8.40 20.37 11.90
N PRO A 83 7.59 19.94 12.89
CA PRO A 83 7.02 20.88 13.86
C PRO A 83 8.15 21.44 14.73
N ASP A 84 8.04 22.70 15.14
CA ASP A 84 8.94 23.27 16.15
C ASP A 84 8.54 22.76 17.53
N LEU A 85 9.16 21.66 17.94
CA LEU A 85 8.90 21.02 19.23
C LEU A 85 9.59 21.72 20.40
N ALA A 86 10.57 22.60 20.14
CA ALA A 86 11.32 23.27 21.21
C ALA A 86 10.50 24.37 21.89
N SER A 87 9.58 24.98 21.14
CA SER A 87 8.66 26.01 21.63
C SER A 87 7.23 25.50 21.89
N ALA A 88 6.96 24.24 21.56
CA ALA A 88 5.63 23.66 21.67
C ALA A 88 5.18 23.44 23.13
N THR A 89 3.92 23.74 23.39
CA THR A 89 3.23 23.40 24.64
C THR A 89 2.93 21.90 24.72
N ILE A 90 2.70 21.38 25.93
CA ILE A 90 2.27 19.99 26.13
C ILE A 90 1.00 19.65 25.34
N GLY A 91 0.06 20.61 25.23
CA GLY A 91 -1.18 20.43 24.46
C GLY A 91 -0.94 20.26 22.96
N GLU A 92 0.01 21.01 22.39
CA GLU A 92 0.39 20.88 20.97
C GLU A 92 1.09 19.55 20.70
N ILE A 93 1.97 19.10 21.61
CA ILE A 93 2.63 17.79 21.51
C ILE A 93 1.58 16.66 21.54
N ILE A 94 0.63 16.72 22.46
CA ILE A 94 -0.47 15.74 22.54
C ILE A 94 -1.29 15.75 21.25
N SER A 95 -1.58 16.93 20.69
CA SER A 95 -2.34 17.07 19.44
C SER A 95 -1.61 16.43 18.26
N ILE A 96 -0.29 16.62 18.15
CA ILE A 96 0.55 15.98 17.14
C ILE A 96 0.55 14.46 17.29
N LEU A 97 0.73 13.94 18.51
CA LEU A 97 0.71 12.50 18.77
C LEU A 97 -0.65 11.88 18.42
N LEU A 98 -1.74 12.55 18.80
CA LEU A 98 -3.09 12.12 18.46
C LEU A 98 -3.31 12.13 16.94
N ALA A 99 -2.77 13.12 16.23
CA ALA A 99 -2.89 13.22 14.78
C ALA A 99 -2.22 12.03 14.08
N TRP A 100 -1.01 11.66 14.51
CA TRP A 100 -0.32 10.48 14.00
C TRP A 100 -1.02 9.18 14.36
N LEU A 101 -1.62 9.08 15.55
CA LEU A 101 -2.40 7.91 15.95
C LEU A 101 -3.64 7.73 15.07
N ILE A 102 -4.34 8.83 14.73
CA ILE A 102 -5.46 8.81 13.79
C ILE A 102 -5.00 8.36 12.40
N VAL A 103 -3.88 8.89 11.90
CA VAL A 103 -3.31 8.46 10.62
C VAL A 103 -3.01 6.96 10.66
N LEU A 104 -2.30 6.49 11.68
CA LEU A 104 -1.94 5.07 11.81
C LEU A 104 -3.19 4.18 11.85
N GLY A 105 -4.21 4.56 12.61
CA GLY A 105 -5.47 3.84 12.68
C GLY A 105 -6.22 3.79 11.35
N LEU A 106 -6.29 4.90 10.61
CA LEU A 106 -6.96 4.97 9.31
C LEU A 106 -6.13 4.35 8.17
N MET A 107 -4.82 4.22 8.32
CA MET A 107 -3.98 3.54 7.34
C MET A 107 -4.24 2.03 7.30
N VAL A 108 -4.63 1.41 8.42
CA VAL A 108 -4.96 -0.02 8.46
C VAL A 108 -6.05 -0.40 7.43
N PRO A 109 -7.27 0.21 7.45
CA PRO A 109 -8.30 -0.11 6.47
C PRO A 109 -7.91 0.28 5.04
N VAL A 110 -7.11 1.34 4.85
CA VAL A 110 -6.60 1.69 3.52
C VAL A 110 -5.66 0.61 3.00
N PHE A 111 -4.71 0.14 3.81
CA PHE A 111 -3.85 -0.97 3.44
C PHE A 111 -4.65 -2.22 3.11
N MET A 112 -5.65 -2.58 3.93
CA MET A 112 -6.55 -3.70 3.64
C MET A 112 -7.24 -3.55 2.28
N ALA A 113 -7.66 -2.34 1.91
CA ALA A 113 -8.32 -2.09 0.64
C ALA A 113 -7.37 -2.18 -0.57
N VAL A 114 -6.10 -1.76 -0.45
CA VAL A 114 -5.18 -1.74 -1.59
C VAL A 114 -4.31 -2.99 -1.72
N TRP A 115 -4.14 -3.78 -0.65
CA TRP A 115 -3.17 -4.87 -0.59
C TRP A 115 -3.37 -5.94 -1.68
N PHE A 116 -4.62 -6.34 -1.90
CA PHE A 116 -4.99 -7.34 -2.90
C PHE A 116 -5.74 -6.74 -4.10
N ALA A 117 -5.93 -5.42 -4.15
CA ALA A 117 -6.64 -4.78 -5.26
C ALA A 117 -5.98 -5.00 -6.63
N PRO A 118 -4.63 -4.94 -6.80
CA PRO A 118 -4.00 -5.22 -8.09
C PRO A 118 -4.25 -6.65 -8.62
N PRO A 119 -4.00 -7.74 -7.87
CA PRO A 119 -4.30 -9.07 -8.37
C PRO A 119 -5.80 -9.28 -8.61
N LEU A 120 -6.69 -8.74 -7.78
CA LEU A 120 -8.14 -8.80 -8.01
C LEU A 120 -8.58 -8.08 -9.29
N ALA A 121 -8.00 -6.91 -9.58
CA ALA A 121 -8.32 -6.14 -10.80
C ALA A 121 -7.85 -6.87 -12.07
N VAL A 122 -6.71 -7.56 -12.00
CA VAL A 122 -6.09 -8.26 -13.13
C VAL A 122 -6.68 -9.65 -13.35
N PHE A 123 -6.76 -10.47 -12.31
CA PHE A 123 -7.09 -11.89 -12.43
C PHE A 123 -8.58 -12.20 -12.26
N ASN A 124 -9.33 -11.42 -11.48
CA ASN A 124 -10.79 -11.54 -11.38
C ASN A 124 -11.52 -10.53 -12.28
N GLU A 125 -10.78 -9.73 -13.06
CA GLU A 125 -11.34 -8.72 -13.94
C GLU A 125 -12.36 -7.80 -13.23
N LEU A 126 -12.07 -7.40 -11.99
CA LEU A 126 -12.88 -6.44 -11.26
C LEU A 126 -12.58 -5.00 -11.69
N GLY A 127 -13.57 -4.12 -11.54
CA GLY A 127 -13.37 -2.67 -11.58
C GLY A 127 -12.61 -2.18 -10.34
N ALA A 128 -12.10 -0.95 -10.37
CA ALA A 128 -11.26 -0.42 -9.28
C ALA A 128 -11.97 -0.43 -7.92
N PHE A 129 -13.23 0.02 -7.88
CA PHE A 129 -14.02 0.06 -6.64
C PHE A 129 -14.30 -1.35 -6.11
N ASP A 130 -14.72 -2.27 -6.99
CA ASP A 130 -15.00 -3.64 -6.59
C ASP A 130 -13.74 -4.39 -6.14
N ALA A 131 -12.60 -4.14 -6.78
CA ALA A 131 -11.31 -4.71 -6.37
C ALA A 131 -10.89 -4.21 -4.97
N LEU A 132 -11.02 -2.91 -4.69
CA LEU A 132 -10.73 -2.35 -3.37
C LEU A 132 -11.66 -2.91 -2.29
N LYS A 133 -12.96 -3.02 -2.60
CA LYS A 133 -13.96 -3.57 -1.69
C LYS A 133 -13.70 -5.06 -1.42
N ALA A 134 -13.42 -5.84 -2.46
CA ALA A 134 -13.10 -7.26 -2.32
C ALA A 134 -11.81 -7.46 -1.51
N SER A 135 -10.76 -6.67 -1.77
CA SER A 135 -9.52 -6.68 -0.99
C SER A 135 -9.79 -6.40 0.49
N PHE A 136 -10.54 -5.34 0.78
CA PHE A 136 -10.90 -4.98 2.15
C PHE A 136 -11.64 -6.11 2.87
N LEU A 137 -12.66 -6.70 2.23
CA LEU A 137 -13.43 -7.80 2.80
C LEU A 137 -12.60 -9.08 2.96
N GLY A 138 -11.71 -9.38 2.01
CA GLY A 138 -10.80 -10.52 2.10
C GLY A 138 -9.83 -10.37 3.28
N CYS A 139 -9.23 -9.19 3.44
CA CYS A 139 -8.41 -8.87 4.62
C CYS A 139 -9.22 -8.91 5.92
N LEU A 140 -10.46 -8.42 5.92
CA LEU A 140 -11.30 -8.37 7.12
C LEU A 140 -11.69 -9.77 7.61
N LYS A 141 -12.07 -10.67 6.69
CA LYS A 141 -12.33 -12.08 7.00
C LYS A 141 -11.08 -12.80 7.52
N ASN A 142 -9.89 -12.33 7.13
CA ASN A 142 -8.59 -12.90 7.51
C ASN A 142 -7.77 -11.93 8.36
N ILE A 143 -8.43 -11.20 9.27
CA ILE A 143 -7.77 -10.10 10.01
C ILE A 143 -6.60 -10.59 10.86
N VAL A 144 -6.71 -11.76 11.49
CA VAL A 144 -5.64 -12.32 12.33
C VAL A 144 -4.42 -12.70 11.46
N PRO A 145 -4.54 -13.51 10.39
CA PRO A 145 -3.43 -13.74 9.46
C PRO A 145 -2.84 -12.45 8.88
N PHE A 146 -3.68 -11.49 8.50
CA PHE A 146 -3.23 -10.21 7.92
C PHE A 146 -2.38 -9.40 8.90
N LEU A 147 -2.79 -9.31 10.18
CA LEU A 147 -2.03 -8.60 11.20
C LEU A 147 -0.70 -9.31 11.54
N ILE A 148 -0.70 -10.65 11.64
CA ILE A 148 0.53 -11.43 11.86
C ILE A 148 1.50 -11.21 10.70
N TYR A 149 1.00 -11.33 9.47
CA TYR A 149 1.78 -11.06 8.25
C TYR A 149 2.34 -9.63 8.26
N GLY A 150 1.54 -8.63 8.61
CA GLY A 150 1.98 -7.24 8.70
C GLY A 150 3.10 -7.03 9.73
N LEU A 151 3.02 -7.68 10.91
CA LEU A 151 4.06 -7.61 11.93
C LEU A 151 5.37 -8.28 11.49
N ILE A 152 5.28 -9.45 10.86
CA ILE A 152 6.44 -10.15 10.29
C ILE A 152 7.09 -9.28 9.20
N LEU A 153 6.26 -8.74 8.31
CA LEU A 153 6.72 -7.89 7.22
C LEU A 153 7.38 -6.60 7.74
N LEU A 154 6.84 -6.00 8.80
CA LEU A 154 7.45 -4.85 9.45
C LEU A 154 8.85 -5.18 9.99
N GLY A 155 9.00 -6.33 10.66
CA GLY A 155 10.30 -6.80 11.12
C GLY A 155 11.30 -6.95 9.98
N PHE A 156 10.89 -7.59 8.87
CA PHE A 156 11.74 -7.71 7.69
C PHE A 156 12.02 -6.37 7.00
N ALA A 157 11.08 -5.44 6.96
CA ALA A 157 11.27 -4.12 6.38
C ALA A 157 12.30 -3.30 7.16
N VAL A 158 12.30 -3.40 8.50
CA VAL A 158 13.33 -2.80 9.35
C VAL A 158 14.70 -3.40 9.02
N LEU A 159 14.81 -4.74 9.03
CA LEU A 159 16.06 -5.43 8.71
C LEU A 159 16.57 -5.11 7.29
N ALA A 160 15.67 -5.03 6.31
CA ALA A 160 15.99 -4.71 4.92
C ALA A 160 16.48 -3.26 4.74
N SER A 161 16.09 -2.36 5.65
CA SER A 161 16.47 -0.94 5.61
C SER A 161 17.85 -0.67 6.25
N ILE A 162 18.30 -1.50 7.19
CA ILE A 162 19.62 -1.39 7.85
C ILE A 162 20.80 -1.31 6.85
N PRO A 163 20.92 -2.21 5.84
CA PRO A 163 22.04 -2.17 4.89
C PRO A 163 21.82 -1.11 3.80
N LEU A 164 21.59 0.15 4.18
CA LEU A 164 21.31 1.25 3.24
C LEU A 164 20.18 0.92 2.25
N CYS A 165 19.11 0.28 2.75
CA CYS A 165 17.98 -0.20 1.94
C CYS A 165 18.29 -1.31 0.91
N LEU A 166 19.51 -1.87 0.86
CA LEU A 166 19.84 -2.94 -0.10
C LEU A 166 19.04 -4.24 0.12
N GLY A 167 18.57 -4.49 1.35
CA GLY A 167 17.74 -5.65 1.65
C GLY A 167 16.39 -5.64 0.91
N TRP A 168 15.93 -4.47 0.46
CA TRP A 168 14.71 -4.36 -0.34
C TRP A 168 14.83 -5.03 -1.72
N LEU A 169 16.04 -5.25 -2.25
CA LEU A 169 16.25 -6.02 -3.48
C LEU A 169 15.80 -7.48 -3.33
N VAL A 170 15.83 -8.02 -2.11
CA VAL A 170 15.34 -9.36 -1.78
C VAL A 170 13.91 -9.29 -1.27
N LEU A 171 13.59 -8.33 -0.39
CA LEU A 171 12.28 -8.26 0.23
C LEU A 171 11.18 -7.88 -0.78
N ALA A 172 11.44 -7.01 -1.76
CA ALA A 172 10.44 -6.62 -2.76
C ALA A 172 9.88 -7.80 -3.58
N PRO A 173 10.70 -8.69 -4.19
CA PRO A 173 10.17 -9.86 -4.89
C PRO A 173 9.50 -10.86 -3.93
N VAL A 174 9.97 -10.98 -2.69
CA VAL A 174 9.31 -11.81 -1.66
C VAL A 174 7.92 -11.28 -1.32
N ILE A 175 7.75 -9.96 -1.16
CA ILE A 175 6.44 -9.33 -0.97
C ILE A 175 5.54 -9.67 -2.15
N GLY A 176 6.03 -9.49 -3.38
CA GLY A 176 5.30 -9.82 -4.59
C GLY A 176 4.78 -11.27 -4.64
N ALA A 177 5.65 -12.23 -4.36
CA ALA A 177 5.29 -13.64 -4.27
C ALA A 177 4.27 -13.89 -3.14
N SER A 178 4.49 -13.30 -1.96
CA SER A 178 3.59 -13.47 -0.82
C SER A 178 2.20 -12.88 -1.06
N ILE A 179 2.09 -11.77 -1.80
CA ILE A 179 0.82 -11.20 -2.23
C ILE A 179 0.10 -12.18 -3.14
N TYR A 180 0.80 -12.73 -4.14
CA TYR A 180 0.21 -13.70 -5.07
C TYR A 180 -0.29 -14.97 -4.38
N THR A 181 0.54 -15.59 -3.53
CA THR A 181 0.16 -16.82 -2.82
C THR A 181 -0.99 -16.58 -1.84
N SER A 182 -0.92 -15.50 -1.04
CA SER A 182 -2.00 -15.16 -0.09
C SER A 182 -3.30 -14.83 -0.82
N TYR A 183 -3.23 -14.15 -1.96
CA TYR A 183 -4.38 -13.90 -2.83
C TYR A 183 -4.99 -15.22 -3.32
N ARG A 184 -4.19 -16.19 -3.76
CA ARG A 184 -4.71 -17.49 -4.17
C ARG A 184 -5.44 -18.20 -3.04
N ASP A 185 -4.83 -18.23 -1.86
CA ASP A 185 -5.40 -18.89 -0.69
C ASP A 185 -6.74 -18.26 -0.25
N ILE A 186 -6.85 -16.93 -0.30
CA ILE A 186 -8.05 -16.20 0.15
C ILE A 186 -9.21 -16.27 -0.85
N TYR A 187 -8.94 -16.31 -2.16
CA TYR A 187 -9.97 -16.10 -3.20
C TYR A 187 -10.26 -17.33 -4.09
N PHE A 188 -9.46 -18.40 -4.02
CA PHE A 188 -9.66 -19.63 -4.81
C PHE A 188 -9.86 -20.89 -3.97
N THR A 189 -9.92 -20.76 -2.65
CA THR A 189 -10.25 -21.84 -1.71
C THR A 189 -11.60 -21.58 -1.07
#